data_AF-A0A1I3XEV5-F1
#
_entry.id   AF-A0A1I3XEV5-F1
#
_cell.length_a   1.000
_cell.length_b   1.000
_cell.length_c   1.000
_cell.angle_alpha   90.00
_cell.angle_beta   90.00
_cell.angle_gamma   90.00
#
_symmetry.space_group_name_H-M   'P 1'
#
loop_
_entity.id
_entity.type
_entity.pdbx_description
1 polymer ?
#
loop_
_entity_poly.entity_id
_entity_poly.type
_entity_poly.pdbx_seq_one_letter_code
_entity_poly.pdbx_strand_id
1 'polypeptide(L)'
;MGALLIILVTVVLFTIAIKRAFSAMEYALDERTRQIEFMALHDDLTQLPNRAMFCKMVQQQIRECKRYQRIFSMLFIDLDGFKAVNDNLGHDAGDELLKQVAKRINTSIRDSDIASRLGGDEFVVLLPEVSGVEEHKHVDVIAGRILNTIAEAFEINGQVIHITASIGISCYPEHGDNEDELTKHADAAMYAAKESGKNSIQRYSAELHRQSFERRVLEADLNNALHNHEFEMFYQAKLDSQSVEVIGMEALIRWHHPNLGLVEPNDFIGIAEDTGLIIPIGKWVMETACRQNMQ
;
A
#
# COMPACT_ATOMS: atom_id res chain seq x y z
N MET A 1 -65.21 -47.22 -7.03
CA MET A 1 -64.88 -45.80 -6.85
C MET A 1 -63.74 -45.55 -5.84
N GLY A 2 -63.72 -46.21 -4.66
CA GLY A 2 -62.69 -45.93 -3.63
C GLY A 2 -61.22 -46.13 -4.06
N ALA A 3 -60.91 -47.18 -4.82
CA ALA A 3 -59.53 -47.45 -5.27
C ALA A 3 -58.96 -46.36 -6.20
N LEU A 4 -59.78 -45.82 -7.10
CA LEU A 4 -59.36 -44.77 -8.04
C LEU A 4 -59.04 -43.45 -7.32
N LEU A 5 -59.84 -43.12 -6.29
CA LEU A 5 -59.63 -41.95 -5.45
C LEU A 5 -58.34 -42.06 -4.64
N ILE A 6 -58.05 -43.25 -4.08
CA ILE A 6 -56.81 -43.51 -3.35
C ILE A 6 -55.60 -43.34 -4.27
N ILE A 7 -55.65 -43.89 -5.49
CA ILE A 7 -54.57 -43.73 -6.49
C ILE A 7 -54.37 -42.26 -6.86
N LEU A 8 -55.45 -41.51 -7.06
CA LEU A 8 -55.35 -40.08 -7.39
C LEU A 8 -54.71 -39.29 -6.25
N VAL A 9 -55.14 -39.53 -5.01
CA VAL A 9 -54.60 -38.86 -3.82
C VAL A 9 -53.13 -39.21 -3.61
N THR A 10 -52.74 -40.48 -3.76
CA THR A 10 -51.32 -40.88 -3.61
C THR A 10 -50.45 -40.27 -4.70
N VAL A 11 -50.91 -40.22 -5.95
CA VAL A 11 -50.18 -39.55 -7.05
C VAL A 11 -50.03 -38.05 -6.78
N VAL A 12 -51.08 -37.37 -6.31
CA VAL A 12 -51.03 -35.94 -5.99
C VAL A 12 -50.07 -35.68 -4.83
N LEU A 13 -50.17 -36.44 -3.72
CA LEU A 13 -49.27 -36.31 -2.59
C LEU A 13 -47.81 -36.59 -2.98
N PHE A 14 -47.58 -37.61 -3.80
CA PHE A 14 -46.25 -37.93 -4.33
C PHE A 14 -45.70 -36.81 -5.22
N THR A 15 -46.53 -36.23 -6.09
CA THR A 15 -46.15 -35.10 -6.95
C THR A 15 -45.82 -33.85 -6.11
N ILE A 16 -46.59 -33.57 -5.06
CA ILE A 16 -46.31 -32.47 -4.13
C ILE A 16 -45.00 -32.73 -3.37
N ALA A 17 -44.77 -33.96 -2.91
CA ALA A 17 -43.53 -34.34 -2.23
C ALA A 17 -42.30 -34.18 -3.15
N ILE A 18 -42.39 -34.62 -4.41
CA ILE A 18 -41.34 -34.43 -5.41
C ILE A 18 -41.09 -32.94 -5.67
N LYS A 19 -42.14 -32.13 -5.88
CA LYS A 19 -41.98 -30.68 -6.08
C LYS A 19 -41.28 -30.01 -4.90
N ARG A 20 -41.68 -30.35 -3.67
CA ARG A 20 -41.03 -29.82 -2.46
C ARG A 20 -39.56 -30.25 -2.36
N ALA A 21 -39.27 -31.52 -2.63
CA ALA A 21 -37.89 -32.02 -2.63
C ALA A 21 -37.04 -31.33 -3.70
N PHE A 22 -37.59 -31.11 -4.89
CA PHE A 22 -36.90 -30.43 -5.99
C PHE A 22 -36.61 -28.96 -5.65
N SER A 23 -37.59 -28.20 -5.16
CA SER A 23 -37.39 -26.81 -4.73
C SER A 23 -36.40 -26.69 -3.56
N ALA A 24 -36.43 -27.62 -2.61
CA ALA A 24 -35.47 -27.64 -1.51
C ALA A 24 -34.04 -27.94 -2.01
N MET A 25 -33.89 -28.82 -3.00
CA MET A 25 -32.60 -29.14 -3.62
C MET A 25 -32.07 -27.97 -4.46
N GLU A 26 -32.95 -27.29 -5.20
CA GLU A 26 -32.62 -26.10 -5.99
C GLU A 26 -32.16 -24.94 -5.09
N TYR A 27 -32.88 -24.70 -3.99
CA TYR A 27 -32.48 -23.72 -2.97
C TYR A 27 -31.14 -24.08 -2.31
N ALA A 28 -30.93 -25.35 -1.95
CA ALA A 28 -29.66 -25.78 -1.35
C ALA A 28 -28.47 -25.68 -2.33
N LEU A 29 -28.72 -25.90 -3.63
CA LEU A 29 -27.72 -25.75 -4.68
C LEU A 29 -27.37 -24.26 -4.92
N ASP A 30 -28.37 -23.39 -4.93
CA ASP A 30 -28.21 -21.93 -5.03
C ASP A 30 -27.42 -21.39 -3.82
N GLU A 31 -27.79 -21.80 -2.61
CA GLU A 31 -27.10 -21.40 -1.38
C GLU A 31 -25.63 -21.87 -1.36
N ARG A 32 -25.36 -23.13 -1.76
CA ARG A 32 -23.97 -23.60 -1.88
C ARG A 32 -23.19 -22.85 -2.95
N THR A 33 -23.81 -22.54 -4.08
CA THR A 33 -23.16 -21.75 -5.14
C THR A 33 -22.80 -20.37 -4.62
N ARG A 34 -23.71 -19.68 -3.91
CA ARG A 34 -23.41 -18.38 -3.28
C ARG A 34 -22.29 -18.46 -2.26
N GLN A 35 -22.26 -19.50 -1.43
CA GLN A 35 -21.18 -19.68 -0.45
C GLN A 35 -19.83 -19.90 -1.15
N ILE A 36 -19.79 -20.74 -2.19
CA ILE A 36 -18.58 -20.96 -2.99
C ILE A 36 -18.12 -19.67 -3.66
N GLU A 37 -19.06 -18.91 -4.25
CA GLU A 37 -18.76 -17.62 -4.87
C GLU A 37 -18.24 -16.60 -3.85
N PHE A 38 -18.87 -16.55 -2.67
CA PHE A 38 -18.45 -15.67 -1.59
C PHE A 38 -17.01 -15.99 -1.16
N MET A 39 -16.69 -17.25 -0.87
CA MET A 39 -15.34 -17.70 -0.51
C MET A 39 -14.32 -17.43 -1.62
N ALA A 40 -14.72 -17.54 -2.89
CA ALA A 40 -13.83 -17.24 -4.02
C ALA A 40 -13.55 -15.73 -4.18
N LEU A 41 -14.39 -14.86 -3.63
CA LEU A 41 -14.40 -13.42 -3.87
C LEU A 41 -14.13 -12.57 -2.61
N HIS A 42 -14.07 -13.18 -1.43
CA HIS A 42 -13.80 -12.48 -0.18
C HIS A 42 -12.57 -13.09 0.51
N ASP A 43 -11.94 -12.28 1.34
CA ASP A 43 -10.85 -12.67 2.23
C ASP A 43 -11.44 -13.38 3.44
N ASP A 44 -11.02 -14.62 3.71
CA ASP A 44 -11.58 -15.46 4.77
C ASP A 44 -11.40 -14.84 6.17
N LEU A 45 -10.37 -14.03 6.37
CA LEU A 45 -10.06 -13.42 7.67
C LEU A 45 -10.92 -12.18 7.93
N THR A 46 -10.91 -11.23 7.00
CA THR A 46 -11.52 -9.89 7.17
C THR A 46 -12.92 -9.79 6.59
N GLN A 47 -13.35 -10.77 5.78
CA GLN A 47 -14.60 -10.78 5.04
C GLN A 47 -14.74 -9.64 4.02
N LEU A 48 -13.67 -8.87 3.78
CA LEU A 48 -13.62 -7.89 2.71
C LEU A 48 -13.47 -8.59 1.35
N PRO A 49 -13.88 -7.96 0.24
CA PRO A 49 -13.50 -8.38 -1.09
C PRO A 49 -12.00 -8.69 -1.18
N ASN A 50 -11.67 -9.84 -1.76
CA ASN A 50 -10.29 -10.23 -2.02
C ASN A 50 -9.79 -9.64 -3.36
N ARG A 51 -8.54 -9.94 -3.71
CA ARG A 51 -7.93 -9.51 -4.98
C ARG A 51 -8.77 -9.86 -6.22
N ALA A 52 -9.37 -11.04 -6.29
CA ALA A 52 -10.16 -11.45 -7.45
C ALA A 52 -11.43 -10.61 -7.61
N MET A 53 -12.11 -10.29 -6.51
CA MET A 53 -13.27 -9.41 -6.52
C MET A 53 -12.87 -7.97 -6.80
N PHE A 54 -11.78 -7.49 -6.20
CA PHE A 54 -11.24 -6.16 -6.44
C PHE A 54 -10.97 -5.90 -7.93
N CYS A 55 -10.24 -6.80 -8.60
CA CYS A 55 -9.97 -6.68 -10.04
C CYS A 55 -11.27 -6.58 -10.86
N LYS A 56 -12.29 -7.39 -10.53
CA LYS A 56 -13.60 -7.32 -11.20
C LYS A 56 -14.27 -5.96 -11.01
N MET A 57 -14.24 -5.42 -9.78
CA MET A 57 -14.85 -4.14 -9.44
C MET A 57 -14.15 -2.97 -10.13
N VAL A 58 -12.81 -2.93 -10.15
CA VAL A 58 -12.06 -1.89 -10.86
C VAL A 58 -12.33 -1.93 -12.36
N GLN A 59 -12.33 -3.12 -12.97
CA GLN A 59 -12.64 -3.26 -14.40
C GLN A 59 -14.07 -2.79 -14.72
N GLN A 60 -15.03 -3.05 -13.84
CA GLN A 60 -16.38 -2.51 -13.97
C GLN A 60 -16.38 -0.99 -13.87
N GLN A 61 -15.72 -0.44 -12.85
CA GLN A 61 -15.64 1.00 -12.63
C GLN A 61 -15.00 1.74 -13.81
N ILE A 62 -13.93 1.19 -14.40
CA ILE A 62 -13.30 1.75 -15.61
C ILE A 62 -14.31 1.81 -16.77
N ARG A 63 -15.09 0.74 -17.00
CA ARG A 63 -16.11 0.73 -18.07
C ARG A 63 -17.19 1.78 -17.84
N GLU A 64 -17.63 1.94 -16.60
CA GLU A 64 -18.64 2.93 -16.22
C GLU A 64 -18.10 4.36 -16.36
N CYS A 65 -16.91 4.63 -15.83
CA CYS A 65 -16.24 5.92 -15.93
C CYS A 65 -15.95 6.30 -17.38
N LYS A 66 -15.50 5.36 -18.22
CA LYS A 66 -15.31 5.60 -19.66
C LYS A 66 -16.62 5.95 -20.37
N ARG A 67 -17.72 5.27 -20.02
CA ARG A 67 -19.05 5.52 -20.62
C ARG A 67 -19.62 6.89 -20.22
N TYR A 68 -19.46 7.27 -18.96
CA TYR A 68 -20.08 8.48 -18.41
C TYR A 68 -19.12 9.66 -18.25
N GLN A 69 -17.88 9.53 -18.72
CA GLN A 69 -16.81 10.53 -18.57
C GLN A 69 -16.63 10.96 -17.11
N ARG A 70 -16.59 9.95 -16.23
CA ARG A 70 -16.38 10.13 -14.78
C ARG A 70 -14.98 9.71 -14.40
N ILE A 71 -14.58 10.07 -13.20
CA ILE A 71 -13.34 9.61 -12.60
C ILE A 71 -13.60 8.85 -11.31
N PHE A 72 -12.58 8.15 -10.84
CA PHE A 72 -12.57 7.49 -9.55
C PHE A 72 -11.16 7.51 -8.98
N SER A 73 -11.04 7.35 -7.66
CA SER A 73 -9.75 7.24 -6.99
C SER A 73 -9.59 5.87 -6.34
N MET A 74 -8.34 5.42 -6.28
CA MET A 74 -7.90 4.20 -5.61
C MET A 74 -6.91 4.59 -4.51
N LEU A 75 -7.13 4.11 -3.30
CA LEU A 75 -6.23 4.26 -2.17
C LEU A 75 -5.59 2.91 -1.89
N PHE A 76 -4.27 2.81 -2.02
CA PHE A 76 -3.48 1.68 -1.56
C PHE A 76 -2.99 1.94 -0.14
N ILE A 77 -3.22 1.02 0.77
CA ILE A 77 -3.00 1.20 2.21
C ILE A 77 -2.14 0.03 2.70
N ASP A 78 -1.06 0.34 3.40
CA ASP A 78 -0.19 -0.63 4.04
C ASP A 78 -0.01 -0.27 5.53
N LEU A 79 -0.02 -1.28 6.40
CA LEU A 79 0.06 -1.07 7.84
C LEU A 79 1.51 -0.98 8.33
N ASP A 80 1.87 0.20 8.82
CA ASP A 80 3.20 0.45 9.34
C ASP A 80 3.47 -0.39 10.60
N GLY A 81 4.48 -1.24 10.55
CA GLY A 81 4.92 -2.03 11.71
C GLY A 81 4.10 -3.29 11.98
N PHE A 82 3.21 -3.71 11.06
CA PHE A 82 2.44 -4.94 11.21
C PHE A 82 3.32 -6.18 11.46
N LYS A 83 4.45 -6.29 10.76
CA LYS A 83 5.42 -7.37 10.99
C LYS A 83 5.90 -7.42 12.45
N ALA A 84 6.17 -6.27 13.06
CA ALA A 84 6.61 -6.21 14.46
C ALA A 84 5.52 -6.68 15.43
N VAL A 85 4.23 -6.49 15.08
CA VAL A 85 3.12 -7.06 15.86
C VAL A 85 3.14 -8.58 15.79
N ASN A 86 3.27 -9.15 14.59
CA ASN A 86 3.37 -10.61 14.43
C ASN A 86 4.58 -11.19 15.16
N ASP A 87 5.75 -10.55 15.02
CA ASP A 87 7.00 -11.04 15.60
C ASP A 87 6.97 -10.99 17.14
N ASN A 88 6.32 -9.98 17.73
CA ASN A 88 6.29 -9.80 19.19
C ASN A 88 5.10 -10.48 19.89
N LEU A 89 3.93 -10.54 19.25
CA LEU A 89 2.66 -10.97 19.86
C LEU A 89 2.06 -12.23 19.22
N GLY A 90 2.65 -12.71 18.13
CA GLY A 90 2.21 -13.89 17.39
C GLY A 90 1.17 -13.58 16.32
N HIS A 91 0.99 -14.53 15.40
CA HIS A 91 0.09 -14.40 14.25
C HIS A 91 -1.38 -14.21 14.63
N ASP A 92 -1.85 -14.82 15.73
CA ASP A 92 -3.24 -14.65 16.19
C ASP A 92 -3.54 -13.18 16.55
N ALA A 93 -2.55 -12.46 17.10
CA ALA A 93 -2.68 -11.03 17.40
C ALA A 93 -2.67 -10.19 16.12
N GLY A 94 -1.84 -10.56 15.13
CA GLY A 94 -1.85 -9.93 13.81
C GLY A 94 -3.18 -10.15 13.08
N ASP A 95 -3.75 -11.35 13.17
CA ASP A 95 -5.03 -11.67 12.56
C ASP A 95 -6.19 -10.86 13.18
N GLU A 96 -6.17 -10.68 14.51
CA GLU A 96 -7.13 -9.82 15.20
C GLU A 96 -6.95 -8.34 14.82
N LEU A 97 -5.70 -7.89 14.69
CA LEU A 97 -5.38 -6.54 14.23
C LEU A 97 -5.96 -6.29 12.84
N LEU A 98 -5.75 -7.21 11.90
CA LEU A 98 -6.27 -7.11 10.53
C LEU A 98 -7.80 -7.04 10.50
N LYS A 99 -8.50 -7.82 11.34
CA LYS A 99 -9.97 -7.75 11.46
C LYS A 99 -10.43 -6.38 11.97
N GLN A 100 -9.76 -5.84 12.99
CA GLN A 100 -10.11 -4.53 13.54
C GLN A 100 -9.80 -3.40 12.55
N VAL A 101 -8.68 -3.48 11.83
CA VAL A 101 -8.33 -2.54 10.74
C VAL A 101 -9.38 -2.59 9.63
N ALA A 102 -9.74 -3.78 9.15
CA ALA A 102 -10.77 -3.95 8.12
C ALA A 102 -12.09 -3.29 8.53
N LYS A 103 -12.51 -3.50 9.79
CA LYS A 103 -13.70 -2.87 10.35
C LYS A 103 -13.57 -1.34 10.37
N ARG A 104 -12.44 -0.81 10.82
CA ARG A 104 -12.18 0.64 10.88
C ARG A 104 -12.18 1.30 9.50
N ILE A 105 -11.57 0.66 8.51
CA ILE A 105 -11.60 1.12 7.11
C ILE A 105 -13.05 1.13 6.63
N ASN A 106 -13.80 0.05 6.81
CA ASN A 106 -15.17 -0.06 6.33
C ASN A 106 -16.12 0.96 6.99
N THR A 107 -15.92 1.29 8.27
CA THR A 107 -16.68 2.36 8.94
C THR A 107 -16.22 3.78 8.56
N SER A 108 -15.04 3.89 7.95
CA SER A 108 -14.45 5.16 7.51
C SER A 108 -14.74 5.46 6.04
N ILE A 109 -15.63 4.71 5.39
CA ILE A 109 -16.06 4.92 4.00
C ILE A 109 -17.58 4.88 3.91
N ARG A 110 -18.15 5.34 2.79
CA ARG A 110 -19.61 5.27 2.53
C ARG A 110 -19.97 3.96 1.83
N ASP A 111 -21.25 3.61 1.83
CA ASP A 111 -21.76 2.35 1.21
C ASP A 111 -21.44 2.20 -0.28
N SER A 112 -21.20 3.31 -1.00
CA SER A 112 -20.81 3.29 -2.41
C SER A 112 -19.31 3.09 -2.64
N ASP A 113 -18.49 3.28 -1.59
CA ASP A 113 -17.06 3.00 -1.64
C ASP A 113 -16.82 1.53 -1.31
N ILE A 114 -15.66 1.02 -1.73
CA ILE A 114 -15.36 -0.41 -1.61
C ILE A 114 -14.00 -0.58 -0.97
N ALA A 115 -13.95 -1.18 0.22
CA ALA A 115 -12.71 -1.67 0.82
C ALA A 115 -12.43 -3.10 0.36
N SER A 116 -11.17 -3.45 0.15
CA SER A 116 -10.69 -4.78 -0.23
C SER A 116 -9.39 -5.09 0.51
N ARG A 117 -9.11 -6.37 0.77
CA ARG A 117 -7.80 -6.82 1.26
C ARG A 117 -7.12 -7.64 0.19
N LEU A 118 -5.93 -7.22 -0.23
CA LEU A 118 -5.21 -7.88 -1.32
C LEU A 118 -4.31 -9.03 -0.84
N GLY A 119 -3.94 -9.01 0.45
CA GLY A 119 -3.12 -10.01 1.12
C GLY A 119 -2.23 -9.36 2.17
N GLY A 120 -1.71 -10.13 3.13
CA GLY A 120 -0.83 -9.60 4.18
C GLY A 120 -1.49 -8.45 4.94
N ASP A 121 -0.80 -7.32 5.01
CA ASP A 121 -1.20 -6.03 5.57
C ASP A 121 -1.68 -5.01 4.53
N GLU A 122 -1.90 -5.43 3.29
CA GLU A 122 -2.30 -4.56 2.18
C GLU A 122 -3.82 -4.48 2.03
N PHE A 123 -4.35 -3.27 2.12
CA PHE A 123 -5.74 -2.93 1.86
C PHE A 123 -5.84 -1.97 0.68
N VAL A 124 -6.94 -2.05 -0.06
CA VAL A 124 -7.25 -1.08 -1.11
C VAL A 124 -8.66 -0.57 -0.96
N VAL A 125 -8.84 0.73 -1.12
CA VAL A 125 -10.16 1.37 -1.14
C VAL A 125 -10.41 2.00 -2.50
N LEU A 126 -11.50 1.59 -3.15
CA LEU A 126 -12.02 2.22 -4.36
C LEU A 126 -13.04 3.27 -3.95
N LEU A 127 -12.91 4.48 -4.50
CA LEU A 127 -13.82 5.61 -4.30
C LEU A 127 -14.50 5.95 -5.64
N PRO A 128 -15.62 5.29 -5.98
CA PRO A 128 -16.41 5.62 -7.16
C PRO A 128 -17.00 7.03 -7.05
N GLU A 129 -16.96 7.82 -8.12
CA GLU A 129 -17.71 9.09 -8.20
C GLU A 129 -17.29 10.14 -7.17
N VAL A 130 -16.29 10.93 -7.57
CA VAL A 130 -16.15 12.31 -7.10
C VAL A 130 -16.72 13.19 -8.22
N SER A 131 -17.63 14.10 -7.88
CA SER A 131 -18.22 15.00 -8.87
C SER A 131 -18.02 16.43 -8.42
N GLY A 132 -17.46 17.25 -9.31
CA GLY A 132 -17.28 18.68 -9.11
C GLY A 132 -15.87 19.11 -8.69
N VAL A 133 -15.67 20.42 -8.55
CA VAL A 133 -14.38 21.10 -8.32
C VAL A 133 -13.75 20.78 -6.94
N GLU A 134 -14.44 20.03 -6.06
CA GLU A 134 -13.96 19.61 -4.74
C GLU A 134 -13.45 18.15 -4.68
N GLU A 135 -13.26 17.55 -5.84
CA GLU A 135 -12.85 16.16 -6.08
C GLU A 135 -11.62 15.70 -5.31
N HIS A 136 -10.50 16.41 -5.42
CA HIS A 136 -9.28 16.03 -4.69
C HIS A 136 -9.46 16.15 -3.18
N LYS A 137 -10.16 17.20 -2.73
CA LYS A 137 -10.43 17.43 -1.29
C LYS A 137 -11.23 16.29 -0.68
N HIS A 138 -12.21 15.75 -1.41
CA HIS A 138 -13.03 14.66 -0.89
C HIS A 138 -12.22 13.39 -0.66
N VAL A 139 -11.37 13.04 -1.63
CA VAL A 139 -10.47 11.88 -1.53
C VAL A 139 -9.47 12.06 -0.39
N ASP A 140 -8.92 13.27 -0.23
CA ASP A 140 -7.97 13.58 0.85
C ASP A 140 -8.66 13.53 2.23
N VAL A 141 -9.93 13.94 2.32
CA VAL A 141 -10.74 13.82 3.55
C VAL A 141 -10.99 12.35 3.90
N ILE A 142 -11.33 11.49 2.94
CA ILE A 142 -11.52 10.06 3.19
C ILE A 142 -10.20 9.41 3.59
N ALA A 143 -9.12 9.67 2.86
CA ALA A 143 -7.79 9.16 3.18
C ALA A 143 -7.34 9.59 4.60
N GLY A 144 -7.52 10.88 4.94
CA GLY A 144 -7.22 11.40 6.27
C GLY A 144 -8.08 10.78 7.37
N ARG A 145 -9.37 10.55 7.10
CA ARG A 145 -10.25 9.83 8.03
C ARG A 145 -9.76 8.40 8.26
N ILE A 146 -9.46 7.66 7.20
CA ILE A 146 -8.93 6.29 7.31
C ILE A 146 -7.63 6.28 8.12
N LEU A 147 -6.68 7.16 7.78
CA LEU A 147 -5.39 7.29 8.46
C LEU A 147 -5.58 7.53 9.97
N ASN A 148 -6.43 8.50 10.33
CA ASN A 148 -6.69 8.84 11.73
C ASN A 148 -7.38 7.69 12.48
N THR A 149 -8.38 7.04 11.87
CA THR A 149 -9.07 5.90 12.50
C THR A 149 -8.10 4.73 12.73
N ILE A 150 -7.18 4.45 11.81
CA ILE A 150 -6.16 3.41 12.00
C ILE A 150 -5.19 3.79 13.12
N ALA A 151 -4.81 5.06 13.25
CA ALA A 151 -3.88 5.51 14.29
C ALA A 151 -4.44 5.42 15.73
N GLU A 152 -5.75 5.22 15.91
CA GLU A 152 -6.34 4.99 17.23
C GLU A 152 -5.82 3.68 17.86
N ALA A 153 -5.73 3.63 19.18
CA ALA A 153 -5.27 2.46 19.92
C ALA A 153 -6.10 1.19 19.60
N PHE A 154 -5.45 0.06 19.35
CA PHE A 154 -6.09 -1.26 19.24
C PHE A 154 -5.96 -2.01 20.57
N GLU A 155 -7.04 -2.63 21.03
CA GLU A 155 -6.99 -3.54 22.18
C GLU A 155 -7.00 -4.98 21.67
N ILE A 156 -5.90 -5.69 21.86
CA ILE A 156 -5.70 -7.07 21.39
C ILE A 156 -5.15 -7.89 22.55
N ASN A 157 -5.87 -8.94 22.95
CA ASN A 157 -5.48 -9.83 24.05
C ASN A 157 -5.15 -9.09 25.37
N GLY A 158 -5.85 -7.98 25.64
CA GLY A 158 -5.64 -7.14 26.82
C GLY A 158 -4.40 -6.23 26.76
N GLN A 159 -3.77 -6.10 25.59
CA GLN A 159 -2.69 -5.15 25.33
C GLN A 159 -3.14 -4.03 24.40
N VAL A 160 -2.60 -2.83 24.64
CA VAL A 160 -2.83 -1.67 23.79
C VAL A 160 -1.72 -1.59 22.75
N ILE A 161 -2.10 -1.62 21.47
CA ILE A 161 -1.20 -1.58 20.33
C ILE A 161 -1.45 -0.29 19.54
N HIS A 162 -0.36 0.35 19.13
CA HIS A 162 -0.39 1.50 18.23
C HIS A 162 0.33 1.12 16.93
N ILE A 163 -0.41 1.19 15.83
CA ILE A 163 0.14 1.12 14.48
C ILE A 163 -0.36 2.32 13.69
N THR A 164 0.31 2.62 12.59
CA THR A 164 -0.13 3.63 11.62
C THR A 164 -0.30 2.98 10.26
N ALA A 165 -0.67 3.75 9.25
CA ALA A 165 -0.69 3.27 7.88
C ALA A 165 -0.04 4.28 6.94
N SER A 166 0.50 3.79 5.84
CA SER A 166 0.95 4.61 4.72
C SER A 166 -0.06 4.46 3.58
N ILE A 167 -0.52 5.58 3.02
CA ILE A 167 -1.59 5.59 2.00
C ILE A 167 -1.09 6.23 0.70
N GLY A 168 -1.23 5.50 -0.40
CA GLY A 168 -0.97 5.97 -1.76
C GLY A 168 -2.25 6.16 -2.54
N ILE A 169 -2.38 7.25 -3.30
CA ILE A 169 -3.58 7.56 -4.07
C ILE A 169 -3.27 7.58 -5.58
N SER A 170 -4.01 6.79 -6.36
CA SER A 170 -4.08 6.93 -7.83
C SER A 170 -5.48 7.30 -8.29
N CYS A 171 -5.60 7.90 -9.49
CA CYS A 171 -6.84 8.45 -10.00
C CYS A 171 -7.00 8.05 -11.47
N TYR A 172 -8.12 7.43 -11.83
CA TYR A 172 -8.45 7.17 -13.23
C TYR A 172 -9.10 8.41 -13.84
N PRO A 173 -8.79 8.83 -15.08
CA PRO A 173 -7.84 8.22 -16.01
C PRO A 173 -6.41 8.82 -15.91
N GLU A 174 -6.20 9.81 -15.03
CA GLU A 174 -4.94 10.57 -14.95
C GLU A 174 -3.71 9.70 -14.69
N HIS A 175 -3.86 8.68 -13.84
CA HIS A 175 -2.80 7.80 -13.38
C HIS A 175 -2.93 6.39 -13.96
N GLY A 176 -3.64 6.20 -15.07
CA GLY A 176 -3.71 4.91 -15.75
C GLY A 176 -5.09 4.60 -16.33
N ASP A 177 -5.12 3.74 -17.34
CA ASP A 177 -6.35 3.38 -18.06
C ASP A 177 -6.86 1.95 -17.77
N ASN A 178 -6.07 1.18 -17.01
CA ASN A 178 -6.32 -0.20 -16.64
C ASN A 178 -5.98 -0.44 -15.16
N GLU A 179 -6.42 -1.59 -14.64
CA GLU A 179 -6.26 -1.92 -13.21
C GLU A 179 -4.79 -2.05 -12.81
N ASP A 180 -3.96 -2.74 -13.60
CA ASP A 180 -2.55 -2.95 -13.28
C ASP A 180 -1.79 -1.62 -13.13
N GLU A 181 -2.01 -0.67 -14.04
CA GLU A 181 -1.39 0.67 -13.97
C GLU A 181 -1.84 1.45 -12.74
N LEU A 182 -3.15 1.49 -12.48
CA LEU A 182 -3.71 2.23 -11.35
C LEU A 182 -3.24 1.66 -10.01
N THR A 183 -3.21 0.33 -9.89
CA THR A 183 -2.72 -0.37 -8.71
C THR A 183 -1.23 -0.11 -8.51
N LYS A 184 -0.42 -0.24 -9.57
CA LYS A 184 1.03 0.03 -9.53
C LYS A 184 1.34 1.48 -9.13
N HIS A 185 0.59 2.44 -9.65
CA HIS A 185 0.80 3.85 -9.32
C HIS A 185 0.32 4.20 -7.91
N ALA A 186 -0.75 3.58 -7.42
CA ALA A 186 -1.17 3.74 -6.03
C ALA A 186 -0.15 3.12 -5.05
N ASP A 187 0.38 1.93 -5.36
CA ASP A 187 1.45 1.28 -4.61
C ASP A 187 2.73 2.14 -4.59
N ALA A 188 3.16 2.68 -5.73
CA ALA A 188 4.30 3.60 -5.80
C ALA A 188 4.11 4.85 -4.92
N ALA A 189 2.91 5.42 -4.89
CA ALA A 189 2.58 6.54 -4.02
C ALA A 189 2.59 6.13 -2.53
N MET A 190 2.07 4.95 -2.20
CA MET A 190 2.08 4.42 -0.83
C MET A 190 3.51 4.19 -0.35
N TYR A 191 4.38 3.70 -1.22
CA TYR A 191 5.79 3.55 -0.92
C TYR A 191 6.44 4.90 -0.65
N ALA A 192 6.18 5.93 -1.47
CA ALA A 192 6.64 7.29 -1.20
C ALA A 192 6.12 7.82 0.16
N ALA A 193 4.90 7.44 0.58
CA ALA A 193 4.38 7.77 1.90
C ALA A 193 5.24 7.12 3.02
N LYS A 194 5.63 5.85 2.87
CA LYS A 194 6.56 5.18 3.79
C LYS A 194 7.91 5.88 3.88
N GLU A 195 8.47 6.28 2.74
CA GLU A 195 9.76 6.97 2.67
C GLU A 195 9.71 8.37 3.29
N SER A 196 8.56 9.04 3.21
CA SER A 196 8.34 10.36 3.82
C SER A 196 8.13 10.36 5.34
N GLY A 197 8.36 9.22 6.01
CA GLY A 197 8.28 9.10 7.47
C GLY A 197 7.10 8.28 7.99
N LYS A 198 6.39 7.54 7.11
CA LYS A 198 5.20 6.71 7.45
C LYS A 198 4.03 7.55 7.99
N ASN A 199 2.91 6.92 8.33
CA ASN A 199 1.71 7.60 8.83
C ASN A 199 1.30 8.81 7.98
N SER A 200 1.32 8.65 6.66
CA SER A 200 1.15 9.75 5.72
C SER A 200 0.38 9.32 4.49
N ILE A 201 -0.06 10.32 3.73
CA ILE A 201 -0.81 10.15 2.49
C ILE A 201 -0.01 10.80 1.37
N GLN A 202 0.18 10.07 0.29
CA GLN A 202 0.82 10.58 -0.92
C GLN A 202 -0.06 10.33 -2.13
N ARG A 203 -0.14 11.32 -3.00
CA ARG A 203 -0.75 11.16 -4.32
C ARG A 203 0.31 10.74 -5.31
N TYR A 204 -0.06 9.85 -6.22
CA TYR A 204 0.81 9.53 -7.33
C TYR A 204 1.12 10.79 -8.13
N SER A 205 2.40 10.96 -8.43
CA SER A 205 2.87 11.81 -9.52
C SER A 205 4.03 11.10 -10.19
N ALA A 206 4.21 11.32 -11.49
CA ALA A 206 5.31 10.71 -12.23
C ALA A 206 6.69 11.09 -11.63
N GLU A 207 6.79 12.28 -11.06
CA GLU A 207 7.99 12.76 -10.39
C GLU A 207 8.26 12.02 -9.07
N LEU A 208 7.23 11.80 -8.24
CA LEU A 208 7.37 11.00 -7.02
C LEU A 208 7.79 9.56 -7.34
N HIS A 209 7.20 8.94 -8.37
CA HIS A 209 7.59 7.60 -8.81
C HIS A 209 9.05 7.55 -9.25
N ARG A 210 9.50 8.55 -10.03
CA ARG A 210 10.90 8.65 -10.45
C ARG A 210 11.83 8.77 -9.25
N GLN A 211 11.51 9.64 -8.28
CA GLN A 211 12.31 9.84 -7.08
C GLN A 211 12.40 8.58 -6.21
N SER A 212 11.28 7.90 -5.94
CA SER A 212 11.29 6.65 -5.17
C SER A 212 12.03 5.52 -5.89
N PHE A 213 11.92 5.44 -7.23
CA PHE A 213 12.68 4.47 -8.01
C PHE A 213 14.19 4.76 -7.97
N GLU A 214 14.59 6.02 -8.17
CA GLU A 214 15.98 6.46 -8.07
C GLU A 214 16.54 6.18 -6.67
N ARG A 215 15.77 6.51 -5.62
CA ARG A 215 16.15 6.22 -4.22
C ARG A 215 16.41 4.73 -3.99
N ARG A 216 15.57 3.84 -4.54
CA ARG A 216 15.76 2.39 -4.42
C ARG A 216 17.02 1.91 -5.16
N VAL A 217 17.28 2.43 -6.35
CA VAL A 217 18.51 2.11 -7.09
C VAL A 217 19.73 2.54 -6.28
N LEU A 218 19.69 3.77 -5.75
CA LEU A 218 20.76 4.28 -4.89
C LEU A 218 20.92 3.42 -3.63
N GLU A 219 19.84 3.02 -2.95
CA GLU A 219 19.94 2.16 -1.75
C GLU A 219 20.61 0.81 -2.02
N ALA A 220 20.23 0.16 -3.13
CA ALA A 220 20.81 -1.12 -3.53
C ALA A 220 22.30 -1.01 -3.85
N ASP A 221 22.68 0.06 -4.57
CA ASP A 221 24.06 0.26 -5.02
C ASP A 221 24.95 0.84 -3.91
N LEU A 222 24.40 1.65 -2.99
CA LEU A 222 25.11 2.28 -1.88
C LEU A 222 25.74 1.26 -0.92
N ASN A 223 25.10 0.11 -0.73
CA ASN A 223 25.65 -1.01 0.05
C ASN A 223 27.01 -1.48 -0.50
N ASN A 224 27.21 -1.42 -1.81
CA ASN A 224 28.42 -1.88 -2.48
C ASN A 224 29.39 -0.74 -2.79
N ALA A 225 28.94 0.52 -2.78
CA ALA A 225 29.74 1.70 -3.16
C ALA A 225 31.09 1.81 -2.43
N LEU A 226 31.13 1.49 -1.13
CA LEU A 226 32.38 1.46 -0.35
C LEU A 226 33.36 0.38 -0.86
N HIS A 227 32.85 -0.81 -1.18
CA HIS A 227 33.64 -1.94 -1.65
C HIS A 227 34.13 -1.74 -3.09
N ASN A 228 33.32 -1.06 -3.90
CA ASN A 228 33.62 -0.77 -5.30
C ASN A 228 34.50 0.48 -5.49
N HIS A 229 34.89 1.16 -4.40
CA HIS A 229 35.67 2.39 -4.42
C HIS A 229 35.02 3.53 -5.23
N GLU A 230 33.70 3.66 -5.10
CA GLU A 230 32.91 4.64 -5.85
C GLU A 230 32.86 6.01 -5.17
N PHE A 231 33.37 6.15 -3.95
CA PHE A 231 33.43 7.43 -3.24
C PHE A 231 34.73 8.19 -3.50
N GLU A 232 34.59 9.51 -3.63
CA GLU A 232 35.70 10.45 -3.77
C GLU A 232 35.55 11.62 -2.77
N MET A 233 36.69 12.20 -2.36
CA MET A 233 36.73 13.39 -1.51
C MET A 233 37.03 14.64 -2.35
N PHE A 234 36.10 15.59 -2.33
CA PHE A 234 36.30 16.93 -2.84
C PHE A 234 36.69 17.85 -1.68
N TYR A 235 37.39 18.94 -1.98
CA TYR A 235 37.86 19.89 -0.96
C TYR A 235 37.47 21.31 -1.32
N GLN A 236 36.75 21.97 -0.42
CA GLN A 236 36.40 23.37 -0.56
C GLN A 236 37.24 24.23 0.39
N ALA A 237 38.03 25.15 -0.16
CA ALA A 237 38.87 26.04 0.65
C ALA A 237 38.02 27.00 1.49
N LYS A 238 38.42 27.20 2.75
CA LYS A 238 37.89 28.22 3.64
C LYS A 238 38.87 29.39 3.66
N LEU A 239 38.37 30.58 3.38
CA LEU A 239 39.19 31.81 3.31
C LEU A 239 38.97 32.65 4.57
N ASP A 240 40.05 33.28 5.03
CA ASP A 240 39.92 34.39 5.96
C ASP A 240 39.24 35.57 5.26
N SER A 241 38.24 36.16 5.92
CA SER A 241 37.44 37.24 5.31
C SER A 241 38.18 38.56 5.17
N GLN A 242 39.29 38.75 5.89
CA GLN A 242 40.10 39.98 5.86
C GLN A 242 41.32 39.84 4.96
N SER A 243 42.09 38.75 5.11
CA SER A 243 43.32 38.53 4.34
C SER A 243 43.09 37.83 3.00
N VAL A 244 41.94 37.17 2.82
CA VAL A 244 41.63 36.31 1.66
C VAL A 244 42.60 35.12 1.54
N GLU A 245 43.34 34.82 2.61
CA GLU A 245 44.22 33.65 2.67
C GLU A 245 43.42 32.39 3.00
N VAL A 246 43.89 31.24 2.51
CA VAL A 246 43.30 29.93 2.84
C VAL A 246 43.65 29.56 4.27
N ILE A 247 42.63 29.42 5.12
CA ILE A 247 42.77 29.06 6.55
C ILE A 247 42.39 27.61 6.84
N GLY A 248 41.87 26.89 5.84
CA GLY A 248 41.50 25.48 5.97
C GLY A 248 40.71 25.01 4.76
N MET A 249 40.19 23.78 4.86
CA MET A 249 39.38 23.18 3.81
C MET A 249 38.28 22.30 4.41
N GLU A 250 37.12 22.30 3.77
CA GLU A 250 36.04 21.37 4.05
C GLU A 250 36.17 20.14 3.15
N ALA A 251 36.10 18.96 3.76
CA ALA A 251 36.14 17.71 3.04
C ALA A 251 34.70 17.27 2.72
N LEU A 252 34.39 17.15 1.43
CA LEU A 252 33.05 16.91 0.91
C LEU A 252 33.04 15.59 0.13
N ILE A 253 32.28 14.61 0.61
CA ILE A 253 32.14 13.34 -0.08
C ILE A 253 31.41 13.51 -1.41
N ARG A 254 31.76 12.71 -2.41
CA ARG A 254 31.07 12.55 -3.68
C ARG A 254 30.96 11.07 -4.02
N TRP A 255 29.88 10.69 -4.70
CA TRP A 255 29.67 9.31 -5.13
C TRP A 255 29.63 9.23 -6.66
N HIS A 256 30.59 8.52 -7.24
CA HIS A 256 30.64 8.20 -8.67
C HIS A 256 29.87 6.91 -8.94
N HIS A 257 28.57 7.05 -9.15
CA HIS A 257 27.71 5.93 -9.47
C HIS A 257 27.96 5.45 -10.91
N PRO A 258 28.10 4.13 -11.16
CA PRO A 258 28.46 3.59 -12.47
C PRO A 258 27.47 3.96 -13.59
N ASN A 259 26.18 4.03 -13.26
CA ASN A 259 25.11 4.34 -14.22
C ASN A 259 24.57 5.78 -14.14
N LEU A 260 24.69 6.46 -12.99
CA LEU A 260 24.06 7.77 -12.74
C LEU A 260 25.09 8.91 -12.77
N GLY A 261 26.38 8.60 -12.83
CA GLY A 261 27.45 9.59 -12.77
C GLY A 261 27.66 10.11 -11.36
N LEU A 262 27.96 11.41 -11.23
CA LEU A 262 28.22 12.03 -9.94
C LEU A 262 26.92 12.28 -9.18
N VAL A 263 26.69 11.52 -8.10
CA VAL A 263 25.56 11.68 -7.18
C VAL A 263 26.00 12.57 -6.02
N GLU A 264 25.21 13.61 -5.74
CA GLU A 264 25.50 14.60 -4.71
C GLU A 264 25.10 14.08 -3.30
N PRO A 265 25.75 14.57 -2.22
CA PRO A 265 25.48 14.10 -0.85
C PRO A 265 24.01 14.16 -0.44
N ASN A 266 23.27 15.16 -0.89
CA ASN A 266 21.85 15.32 -0.55
C ASN A 266 20.99 14.14 -1.04
N ASP A 267 21.42 13.42 -2.07
CA ASP A 267 20.65 12.35 -2.68
C ASP A 267 20.91 10.98 -2.02
N PHE A 268 22.05 10.80 -1.33
CA PHE A 268 22.41 9.49 -0.73
C PHE A 268 22.68 9.51 0.77
N ILE A 269 22.93 10.67 1.41
CA ILE A 269 23.22 10.73 2.85
C ILE A 269 22.00 10.30 3.67
N GLY A 270 20.79 10.73 3.32
CA GLY A 270 19.57 10.28 4.02
C GLY A 270 19.36 8.77 3.90
N ILE A 271 19.68 8.18 2.75
CA ILE A 271 19.64 6.72 2.54
C ILE A 271 20.68 6.04 3.45
N ALA A 272 21.89 6.60 3.54
CA ALA A 272 22.93 6.07 4.39
C ALA A 272 22.53 6.09 5.88
N GLU A 273 21.83 7.13 6.32
CA GLU A 273 21.31 7.26 7.68
C GLU A 273 20.24 6.21 7.97
N ASP A 274 19.24 6.10 7.09
CA ASP A 274 18.12 5.15 7.24
C ASP A 274 18.57 3.69 7.24
N THR A 275 19.61 3.37 6.45
CA THR A 275 20.16 2.00 6.33
C THR A 275 21.29 1.70 7.32
N GLY A 276 21.74 2.69 8.10
CA GLY A 276 22.90 2.58 9.00
C GLY A 276 24.26 2.55 8.28
N LEU A 277 24.30 2.65 6.94
CA LEU A 277 25.54 2.75 6.16
C LEU A 277 26.30 4.06 6.41
N ILE A 278 25.68 5.07 7.03
CA ILE A 278 26.34 6.32 7.40
C ILE A 278 27.54 6.08 8.34
N ILE A 279 27.50 5.02 9.15
CA ILE A 279 28.59 4.67 10.08
C ILE A 279 29.85 4.21 9.30
N PRO A 280 29.79 3.15 8.48
CA PRO A 280 30.97 2.74 7.71
C PRO A 280 31.41 3.80 6.69
N ILE A 281 30.49 4.56 6.08
CA ILE A 281 30.83 5.67 5.18
C ILE A 281 31.58 6.77 5.94
N GLY A 282 31.07 7.19 7.10
CA GLY A 282 31.70 8.22 7.93
C GLY A 282 33.10 7.83 8.39
N LYS A 283 33.33 6.55 8.72
CA LYS A 283 34.66 6.03 9.02
C LYS A 283 35.61 6.17 7.82
N TRP A 284 35.17 5.76 6.63
CA TRP A 284 35.97 5.87 5.40
C TRP A 284 36.30 7.33 5.07
N VAL A 285 35.34 8.25 5.24
CA VAL A 285 35.55 9.70 5.03
C VAL A 285 36.64 10.24 5.96
N MET A 286 36.56 9.94 7.25
CA MET A 286 37.57 10.39 8.23
C MET A 286 38.96 9.84 7.92
N GLU A 287 39.07 8.54 7.64
CA GLU A 287 40.34 7.89 7.31
C GLU A 287 40.96 8.47 6.03
N THR A 288 40.14 8.75 5.02
CA THR A 288 40.58 9.31 3.74
C THR A 288 41.02 10.77 3.88
N ALA A 289 40.22 11.60 4.57
CA ALA A 289 40.56 12.99 4.80
C ALA A 289 41.87 13.14 5.61
N CYS A 290 42.04 12.36 6.68
CA CYS A 290 43.27 12.35 7.46
C CYS A 290 44.48 11.92 6.63
N ARG A 291 44.33 10.86 5.83
CA ARG A 291 45.40 10.36 4.95
C ARG A 291 45.82 11.40 3.91
N GLN A 292 44.86 12.08 3.27
CA GLN A 292 45.14 13.09 2.25
C GLN A 292 45.70 14.38 2.86
N ASN A 293 45.31 14.76 4.08
CA ASN A 293 45.90 15.90 4.80
C ASN A 293 47.37 15.67 5.22
N MET A 294 47.81 14.42 5.27
CA MET A 294 49.21 14.06 5.56
C MET A 294 50.11 14.02 4.31
N GLN A 295 49.54 14.15 3.11
CA GLN A 295 50.26 14.17 1.83
C GLN A 295 50.60 15.60 1.43
#